data_AF-A0A957RBU4-F1
#
_entry.id   AF-A0A957RBU4-F1
#
_cell.length_a   1.000
_cell.length_b   1.000
_cell.length_c   1.000
_cell.angle_alpha   90.00
_cell.angle_beta   90.00
_cell.angle_gamma   90.00
#
_symmetry.space_group_name_H-M   'P 1'
#
loop_
_entity.id
_entity.type
_entity.pdbx_description
1 polymer ?
#
loop_
_entity_poly.entity_id
_entity_poly.type
_entity_poly.pdbx_seq_one_letter_code
_entity_poly.pdbx_strand_id
1 'polypeptide(L)' 'MSDAVNPVERPTFVPRPAQERILAYTVGPMGISAVPGSGKTFTLSLLAARLVERLAAEGRVDDREVLIVTFTNSAVANFR' A
#
# COMPACT_ATOMS: atom_id res chain seq x y z
N MET A 1 3.20 -30.22 30.64
CA MET A 1 3.68 -28.99 31.29
C MET A 1 4.30 -28.12 30.22
N SER A 2 3.66 -26.98 29.94
CA SER A 2 4.10 -25.86 29.09
C SER A 2 4.17 -26.09 27.57
N ASP A 3 3.03 -25.95 26.91
CA ASP A 3 2.97 -25.44 25.54
C ASP A 3 3.45 -23.98 25.56
N ALA A 4 4.61 -23.73 24.97
CA ALA A 4 5.12 -22.38 24.78
C ALA A 4 4.23 -21.68 23.74
N VAL A 5 3.35 -20.80 24.23
CA VAL A 5 2.58 -19.86 23.42
C VAL A 5 3.56 -19.06 22.57
N ASN A 6 3.52 -19.31 21.26
CA ASN A 6 4.23 -18.51 20.26
C ASN A 6 3.67 -17.08 20.34
N PRO A 7 4.47 -16.03 20.60
CA PRO A 7 3.95 -14.69 20.67
C PRO A 7 3.52 -14.30 19.25
N VAL A 8 2.21 -14.23 19.03
CA VAL A 8 1.64 -13.74 17.76
C VAL A 8 2.20 -12.34 17.55
N GLU A 9 3.13 -12.21 16.59
CA GLU A 9 3.72 -10.95 16.20
C GLU A 9 2.58 -10.00 15.82
N ARG A 10 2.38 -8.94 16.62
CA ARG A 10 1.31 -7.99 16.33
C ARG A 10 1.64 -7.31 15.00
N PRO A 11 0.70 -7.22 14.05
CA PRO A 11 0.96 -6.52 12.81
C PRO A 11 1.35 -5.08 13.13
N THR A 12 2.52 -4.66 12.63
CA THR A 12 3.11 -3.33 12.80
C THR A 12 2.24 -2.21 12.21
N PHE A 13 1.24 -2.56 11.40
CA PHE A 13 0.26 -1.64 10.85
C PHE A 13 -1.13 -2.30 10.79
N VAL A 14 -2.12 -1.62 11.36
CA VAL A 14 -3.54 -1.99 11.23
C VAL A 14 -4.25 -0.85 10.47
N PRO A 15 -4.64 -1.07 9.20
CA PRO A 15 -5.31 -0.04 8.42
C PRO A 15 -6.68 0.32 9.00
N ARG A 16 -7.04 1.60 8.92
CA ARG A 16 -8.42 2.03 9.20
C ARG A 16 -9.34 1.62 8.07
N PRO A 17 -10.67 1.56 8.27
CA PRO A 17 -11.62 1.13 7.23
C PRO A 17 -11.48 1.86 5.89
N ALA A 18 -11.13 3.16 5.90
CA ALA A 18 -10.89 3.91 4.66
C ALA A 18 -9.60 3.46 3.94
N GLN A 19 -8.55 3.13 4.69
CA GLN A 19 -7.29 2.64 4.14
C GLN A 19 -7.44 1.21 3.62
N GLU A 20 -8.20 0.36 4.31
CA GLU A 20 -8.55 -0.98 3.83
C GLU A 20 -9.21 -0.94 2.45
N ARG A 21 -10.17 -0.02 2.25
CA ARG A 21 -10.82 0.17 0.94
C ARG A 21 -9.85 0.60 -0.15
N ILE A 22 -8.88 1.46 0.17
CA ILE A 22 -7.83 1.86 -0.77
C ILE A 22 -6.94 0.66 -1.11
N LEU A 23 -6.55 -0.14 -0.11
CA LEU A 23 -5.70 -1.31 -0.28
C LEU A 23 -6.40 -2.50 -0.96
N ALA A 24 -7.73 -2.49 -1.00
CA ALA A 24 -8.55 -3.44 -1.74
C ALA A 24 -8.72 -3.06 -3.23
N TYR A 25 -8.10 -1.97 -3.69
CA TYR A 25 -8.12 -1.59 -5.10
C TYR A 25 -7.59 -2.71 -6.00
N THR A 26 -8.30 -2.92 -7.11
CA THR A 26 -7.97 -3.92 -8.12
C THR A 26 -7.83 -3.29 -9.50
N VAL A 27 -8.84 -2.55 -9.96
CA VAL A 27 -8.88 -1.95 -11.30
C VAL A 27 -9.84 -0.77 -11.35
N GLY A 28 -9.66 0.12 -12.33
CA GLY A 28 -10.55 1.25 -12.61
C GLY A 28 -10.18 2.54 -11.88
N PRO A 29 -10.94 3.62 -12.06
CA PRO A 29 -10.67 4.87 -11.37
C PRO A 29 -11.04 4.78 -9.88
N MET A 30 -10.18 5.33 -9.00
CA MET A 30 -10.46 5.50 -7.57
C MET A 30 -10.20 6.95 -7.16
N GLY A 31 -11.20 7.57 -6.53
CA GLY A 31 -11.06 8.90 -5.90
C GLY A 31 -10.93 8.79 -4.38
N ILE A 32 -9.96 9.49 -3.80
CA ILE A 32 -9.73 9.52 -2.36
C ILE A 32 -9.79 10.97 -1.87
N SER A 33 -10.77 11.30 -1.03
CA SER A 33 -10.84 12.62 -0.41
C SER A 33 -9.70 12.82 0.60
N ALA A 34 -9.16 14.04 0.65
CA ALA A 34 -7.96 14.34 1.40
C ALA A 34 -8.21 15.33 2.55
N VAL A 35 -7.85 14.93 3.77
CA VAL A 35 -7.57 15.83 4.88
C VAL A 35 -6.08 15.77 5.27
N PRO A 36 -5.48 16.86 5.78
CA PRO A 36 -4.09 16.85 6.25
C PRO A 36 -3.84 15.73 7.26
N GLY A 37 -2.67 15.08 7.20
CA GLY A 37 -2.28 14.03 8.16
C GLY A 37 -3.05 12.71 8.08
N SER A 38 -3.92 12.49 7.08
CA SER A 38 -4.75 11.28 7.02
C SER A 38 -4.01 9.98 6.66
N GLY A 39 -2.69 10.02 6.46
CA GLY A 39 -1.88 8.84 6.12
C GLY A 39 -1.99 8.38 4.66
N LYS A 40 -2.48 9.24 3.74
CA LYS A 40 -2.64 8.91 2.31
C LYS A 40 -1.34 8.45 1.67
N THR A 41 -0.24 9.17 1.88
CA THR A 41 1.05 8.83 1.28
C THR A 41 1.48 7.43 1.68
N PHE A 42 1.46 7.11 2.98
CA PHE A 42 1.75 5.77 3.49
C PHE A 42 0.85 4.69 2.86
N THR A 43 -0.47 4.93 2.82
CA THR A 43 -1.42 3.97 2.24
C THR A 43 -1.21 3.78 0.74
N LEU A 44 -0.89 4.84 -0.01
CA LEU A 44 -0.61 4.76 -1.44
C LEU A 44 0.73 4.08 -1.73
N SER A 45 1.76 4.29 -0.91
CA SER A 45 3.03 3.53 -0.99
C SER A 45 2.77 2.03 -0.80
N LEU A 46 1.97 1.66 0.21
CA LEU A 46 1.61 0.26 0.45
C LEU A 46 0.77 -0.32 -0.68
N LEU A 47 -0.15 0.45 -1.26
CA LEU A 47 -0.91 0.02 -2.43
C LEU A 47 0.03 -0.22 -3.62
N ALA A 48 0.97 0.69 -3.89
CA ALA A 48 1.93 0.55 -4.98
C ALA A 48 2.78 -0.71 -4.81
N ALA A 49 3.30 -0.99 -3.61
CA ALA A 49 4.03 -2.22 -3.32
C ALA A 49 3.20 -3.48 -3.62
N ARG A 50 1.94 -3.52 -3.18
CA ARG A 50 1.02 -4.64 -3.47
C ARG A 50 0.73 -4.81 -4.95
N LEU A 51 0.63 -3.71 -5.70
CA LEU A 51 0.43 -3.76 -7.15
C LEU A 51 1.67 -4.33 -7.83
N VAL A 52 2.86 -3.90 -7.45
CA VAL A 52 4.13 -4.44 -7.97
C VAL A 52 4.26 -5.94 -7.67
N GLU A 53 3.95 -6.38 -6.44
CA GLU A 53 3.96 -7.80 -6.07
C GLU A 53 3.01 -8.64 -6.93
N ARG A 54 1.80 -8.14 -7.17
CA ARG A 54 0.82 -8.81 -8.06
C ARG A 54 1.35 -8.91 -9.49
N LEU A 55 1.90 -7.83 -10.02
CA LEU A 55 2.48 -7.81 -11.36
C LEU A 55 3.64 -8.81 -11.49
N ALA A 56 4.50 -8.89 -10.48
CA ALA A 56 5.61 -9.84 -10.44
C ALA A 56 5.12 -11.31 -10.40
N ALA A 57 4.06 -11.59 -9.64
CA ALA A 57 3.47 -12.93 -9.53
C ALA A 57 2.82 -13.42 -10.85
N GLU A 58 2.35 -12.49 -11.69
CA GLU A 58 1.67 -12.82 -12.96
C GLU A 58 2.62 -13.14 -14.12
N GLY A 59 3.95 -13.15 -13.90
CA GLY A 59 4.94 -13.71 -14.82
C GLY A 59 5.16 -12.99 -16.16
N ARG A 60 4.57 -11.79 -16.34
CA ARG A 60 4.68 -10.95 -17.55
C ARG A 60 5.18 -9.56 -17.19
N VAL A 61 6.40 -9.49 -16.66
CA VAL A 61 7.00 -8.27 -16.07
C VAL A 61 7.28 -7.20 -17.13
N ASP A 62 7.31 -7.59 -18.40
CA ASP A 62 7.89 -6.87 -19.52
C ASP A 62 7.07 -5.64 -19.94
N ASP A 63 5.76 -5.61 -19.63
CA ASP A 63 4.83 -4.59 -20.12
C ASP A 63 4.02 -3.86 -19.03
N ARG A 64 4.27 -4.14 -17.73
CA ARG A 64 3.40 -3.65 -16.65
C ARG A 64 4.15 -2.84 -15.61
N GLU A 65 3.69 -1.61 -15.42
CA GLU A 65 4.33 -0.62 -14.58
C GLU A 65 3.33 0.02 -13.60
N VAL A 66 3.86 0.48 -12.45
CA VAL A 66 3.12 1.33 -11.51
C VAL A 66 3.76 2.71 -11.55
N LEU A 67 3.04 3.70 -12.10
CA LEU A 67 3.48 5.08 -12.16
C LEU A 67 2.87 5.91 -11.03
N ILE A 68 3.73 6.49 -10.18
CA ILE A 68 3.32 7.44 -9.14
C ILE A 68 3.74 8.84 -9.57
N VAL A 69 2.77 9.75 -9.69
CA VAL A 69 3.00 11.15 -10.04
C VAL A 69 2.64 12.04 -8.85
N THR A 70 3.56 12.94 -8.49
CA THR A 70 3.35 13.92 -7.41
C THR A 70 3.73 15.31 -7.90
N PHE A 71 3.16 16.36 -7.29
CA PHE A 71 3.42 17.73 -7.72
C PHE A 71 4.84 18.23 -7.38
N THR A 72 5.44 17.78 -6.27
CA THR A 72 6.76 18.24 -5.83
C THR A 72 7.76 17.11 -5.66
N ASN A 73 9.04 17.40 -5.92
CA ASN A 73 10.12 16.43 -5.67
C ASN A 73 10.23 16.04 -4.19
N SER A 74 9.90 16.94 -3.27
CA SER A 74 9.85 16.64 -1.83
C SER A 74 8.81 15.59 -1.46
N ALA A 75 7.73 15.45 -2.24
CA ALA A 75 6.72 14.43 -2.00
C ALA A 75 7.23 13.03 -2.35
N VAL A 76 8.11 12.92 -3.36
CA VAL A 76 8.74 11.65 -3.79
C VAL A 76 9.54 11.02 -2.66
N ALA A 77 10.20 11.82 -1.82
CA ALA A 77 10.99 11.31 -0.69
C ALA A 77 10.18 10.49 0.34
N ASN A 78 8.86 10.61 0.33
CA ASN A 78 7.95 9.86 1.20
C ASN A 78 7.53 8.49 0.63
N PHE A 79 7.88 8.20 -0.62
CA PHE A 79 7.71 6.90 -1.26
C PHE A 79 9.08 6.20 -1.30
N ARG A 80 9.38 5.38 -0.29
CA ARG A 80 10.60 4.57 -0.18
C ARG A 80 10.26 3.13 0.11
#